data_AF-A0A7C3TJB7-F1
#
_entry.id   AF-A0A7C3TJB7-F1
#
_cell.length_a   1.000
_cell.length_b   1.000
_cell.length_c   1.000
_cell.angle_alpha   90.00
_cell.angle_beta   90.00
_cell.angle_gamma   90.00
#
_symmetry.space_group_name_H-M   'P 1'
#
loop_
_entity.id
_entity.type
_entity.pdbx_description
1 polymer ?
#
loop_
_entity_poly.entity_id
_entity_poly.type
_entity_poly.pdbx_seq_one_letter_code
_entity_poly.pdbx_strand_id
1 'polypeptide(L)' 'MSKDPFEIQCDNCGEILYRGMDLKYARDILKPTGFKCKRCGAHLSVTDFIVEVVEASSL' A
#
# COMPACT_ATOMS: atom_id res chain seq x y z
N MET A 1 11.54 10.42 11.77
CA MET A 1 10.50 9.90 10.86
C MET A 1 11.15 8.80 10.03
N SER A 2 10.61 7.59 10.05
CA SER A 2 11.15 6.47 9.27
C SER A 2 11.06 6.81 7.77
N LYS A 3 12.19 6.75 7.06
CA LYS A 3 12.28 7.02 5.61
C LYS A 3 11.94 5.74 4.85
N ASP A 4 10.73 5.23 5.02
CA ASP A 4 10.27 4.08 4.25
C ASP A 4 9.87 4.57 2.84
N PRO A 5 10.58 4.18 1.77
CA PRO A 5 10.32 4.67 0.41
C PRO A 5 9.07 4.07 -0.24
N PHE A 6 8.56 2.94 0.25
CA PHE A 6 7.42 2.24 -0.33
C PHE A 6 6.24 2.18 0.62
N GLU A 7 5.09 2.58 0.11
CA GLU A 7 3.81 2.51 0.81
C GLU A 7 2.74 1.93 -0.11
N ILE A 8 1.87 1.09 0.45
CA ILE A 8 0.62 0.68 -0.18
C ILE A 8 -0.51 1.08 0.73
N GLN A 9 -1.44 1.85 0.19
CA GLN A 9 -2.59 2.39 0.90
C GLN A 9 -3.90 1.83 0.33
N CYS A 10 -4.91 1.68 1.18
CA CYS A 10 -6.26 1.35 0.76
C CYS A 10 -6.91 2.58 0.13
N ASP A 11 -7.20 2.52 -1.17
CA ASP A 11 -7.84 3.60 -1.93
C ASP A 11 -9.18 4.07 -1.32
N ASN A 12 -9.95 3.16 -0.74
CA ASN A 12 -11.26 3.50 -0.16
C ASN A 12 -11.21 4.25 1.19
N CYS A 13 -10.20 4.00 2.04
CA CYS A 13 -10.21 4.53 3.42
C CYS A 13 -8.89 5.10 3.92
N GLY A 14 -7.85 5.05 3.10
CA GLY A 14 -6.52 5.54 3.42
C GLY A 14 -5.72 4.68 4.40
N GLU A 15 -6.17 3.47 4.75
CA GLU A 15 -5.39 2.59 5.64
C GLU A 15 -4.08 2.16 4.98
N ILE A 16 -2.97 2.25 5.71
CA ILE A 16 -1.68 1.75 5.26
C ILE A 16 -1.66 0.23 5.39
N LEU A 17 -1.58 -0.44 4.24
CA LEU A 17 -1.55 -1.90 4.11
C LEU A 17 -0.12 -2.42 4.16
N TYR A 18 0.84 -1.64 3.66
CA TYR A 18 2.27 -1.89 3.76
C TYR A 18 3.03 -0.58 3.81
N ARG A 19 4.09 -0.54 4.61
CA ARG A 19 5.11 0.51 4.59
C ARG A 19 6.46 -0.14 4.88
N GLY A 20 7.48 0.14 4.07
CA GLY A 20 8.83 -0.38 4.32
C GLY A 20 9.85 -0.04 3.23
N MET A 21 11.05 -0.60 3.40
CA MET A 21 12.21 -0.42 2.52
C MET A 21 12.19 -1.28 1.26
N ASP A 22 11.42 -2.38 1.26
CA ASP A 22 11.41 -3.34 0.17
C ASP A 22 10.19 -3.13 -0.73
N LEU A 23 10.40 -3.14 -2.05
CA LEU A 23 9.28 -3.21 -2.97
C LEU A 23 8.66 -4.61 -2.89
N LYS A 24 7.40 -4.68 -2.46
CA LYS A 24 6.64 -5.94 -2.37
C LYS A 24 5.48 -5.95 -3.35
N TYR A 25 5.15 -7.14 -3.85
CA TYR A 25 3.95 -7.30 -4.66
C TYR A 25 2.70 -7.07 -3.82
N ALA A 26 1.78 -6.23 -4.31
CA ALA A 26 0.50 -5.95 -3.65
C ALA A 26 -0.28 -7.24 -3.35
N ARG A 27 -0.19 -8.24 -4.23
CA ARG A 27 -0.78 -9.58 -4.02
C ARG A 27 -0.28 -10.24 -2.75
N ASP A 28 1.01 -10.18 -2.45
CA ASP A 28 1.59 -10.83 -1.27
C ASP A 28 1.18 -10.11 0.02
N ILE A 29 0.98 -8.80 -0.06
CA ILE A 29 0.48 -7.98 1.05
C ILE A 29 -1.00 -8.26 1.33
N LEU A 30 -1.81 -8.47 0.29
CA LEU A 30 -3.27 -8.62 0.39
C LEU A 30 -3.75 -10.06 0.57
N LYS A 31 -2.99 -11.06 0.10
CA LYS A 31 -3.37 -12.48 0.21
C LYS A 31 -3.65 -12.92 1.65
N PRO A 32 -2.87 -12.52 2.67
CA PRO A 32 -3.14 -12.88 4.07
C PRO A 32 -4.48 -12.35 4.61
N THR A 33 -4.99 -11.24 4.07
CA THR A 33 -6.27 -10.65 4.48
C THR A 33 -7.43 -11.06 3.57
N GLY A 34 -7.20 -12.01 2.66
CA GLY A 34 -8.21 -12.42 1.68
C GLY A 34 -8.62 -11.27 0.75
N PHE A 35 -7.68 -10.40 0.40
CA PHE A 35 -7.91 -9.21 -0.44
C PHE A 35 -8.91 -8.22 0.16
N LYS A 36 -9.06 -8.20 1.49
CA LYS A 36 -9.88 -7.22 2.19
C LYS A 36 -9.00 -6.22 2.94
N CYS A 37 -9.42 -4.96 2.91
CA CYS A 37 -8.84 -3.96 3.79
C CYS A 37 -9.15 -4.32 5.25
N LYS A 38 -8.10 -4.46 6.08
CA LYS A 38 -8.22 -4.78 7.51
C LYS A 38 -9.00 -3.72 8.31
N ARG A 39 -9.13 -2.49 7.79
CA ARG A 39 -9.82 -1.37 8.46
C ARG A 39 -11.26 -1.21 8.00
N CYS A 40 -11.50 -1.04 6.70
CA CYS A 40 -12.84 -0.74 6.16
C CYS A 40 -13.57 -1.94 5.56
N GLY A 41 -12.92 -3.09 5.41
CA GLY A 41 -13.51 -4.30 4.84
C GLY A 41 -13.71 -4.29 3.32
N ALA A 42 -13.34 -3.20 2.63
CA ALA A 42 -13.41 -3.11 1.17
C ALA A 42 -12.57 -4.22 0.52
N HIS A 43 -13.10 -4.82 -0.55
CA HIS A 43 -12.32 -5.72 -1.39
C HIS A 43 -11.38 -4.90 -2.26
N LEU A 44 -10.12 -5.30 -2.31
CA LEU A 44 -9.05 -4.59 -3.00
C LEU A 44 -8.61 -5.38 -4.23
N SER A 45 -8.60 -4.71 -5.38
CA SER A 45 -8.05 -5.24 -6.63
C SER A 45 -6.53 -5.10 -6.62
N VAL A 46 -5.83 -6.10 -7.14
CA VAL A 46 -4.37 -6.03 -7.39
C VAL A 46 -4.05 -5.64 -8.83
N THR A 47 -5.07 -5.50 -9.68
CA THR A 47 -4.92 -5.10 -11.08
C THR A 47 -5.24 -3.64 -11.30
N ASP A 48 -6.05 -3.03 -10.42
CA ASP A 48 -6.49 -1.65 -10.53
C ASP A 48 -5.92 -0.85 -9.36
N PHE A 49 -4.74 -0.27 -9.56
CA PHE A 49 -4.08 0.59 -8.57
C PHE A 49 -3.38 1.78 -9.24
N ILE A 50 -3.26 2.86 -8.49
CA ILE A 50 -2.55 4.08 -8.88
C ILE A 50 -1.14 3.99 -8.31
N VAL A 51 -0.14 4.34 -9.13
CA VAL A 51 1.25 4.46 -8.69
C VAL A 51 1.63 5.93 -8.73
N GLU A 52 2.00 6.46 -7.57
CA GLU A 52 2.52 7.81 -7.44
C GLU A 52 4.02 7.76 -7.16
N VAL A 53 4.82 8.48 -7.97
CA VAL A 53 6.25 8.64 -7.74
C VAL A 53 6.48 10.03 -7.15
N VAL A 54 6.91 10.06 -5.89
CA VAL A 54 7.26 11.31 -5.20
C VAL A 54 8.78 11.45 -5.16
N GLU A 55 9.29 12.59 -5.63
CA GLU A 55 10.71 12.91 -5.47
C GLU A 55 11.00 13.12 -3.99
N ALA A 56 12.02 12.42 -3.48
CA ALA A 56 12.54 12.70 -2.14
C ALA A 56 13.11 14.12 -2.15
N SER A 57 12.35 15.09 -1.65
CA SER A 57 12.78 16.49 -1.58
C SER A 57 14.08 16.55 -0.77
N SER A 58 15.17 16.95 -1.43
CA SER A 58 16.45 17.20 -0.78
C SER A 58 16.29 18.46 0.10
N LEU A 59 16.04 18.26 1.39
CA LEU A 59 16.18 19.28 2.44
C LEU A 59 17.53 19.10 3.15
#